data_AF-A0A1G8TEJ3-F1
#
_entry.id   AF-A0A1G8TEJ3-F1
#
_cell.length_a   1.000
_cell.length_b   1.000
_cell.length_c   1.000
_cell.angle_alpha   90.00
_cell.angle_beta   90.00
_cell.angle_gamma   90.00
#
_symmetry.space_group_name_H-M   'P 1'
#
loop_
_entity.id
_entity.type
_entity.pdbx_description
1 polymer ?
#
loop_
_entity_poly.entity_id
_entity_poly.type
_entity_poly.pdbx_seq_one_letter_code
_entity_poly.pdbx_strand_id
1 'polypeptide(L)'
;MSGHADEESPSWLAVVRANDRYHWIALVSACILGLVLATIHWVGLVLGGAFVGVLATTLKRALLSGAGFGILVVVVWAGLLRFVGSFGDVTAMNEIALLPVGIALGLALLGSTLRGALA
;
A
#
# COMPACT_ATOMS: atom_id res chain seq x y z
N MET A 1 -2.30 28.44 41.38
CA MET A 1 -1.65 29.49 40.55
C MET A 1 -0.71 28.80 39.59
N SER A 2 -0.96 28.98 38.28
CA SER A 2 -0.20 28.58 37.07
C SER A 2 0.27 27.12 36.97
N GLY A 3 -0.20 26.27 36.06
CA GLY A 3 -0.47 26.55 34.64
C GLY A 3 0.84 26.49 33.84
N HIS A 4 0.85 25.69 32.76
CA HIS A 4 1.88 25.63 31.71
C HIS A 4 2.98 24.56 31.78
N ALA A 5 2.60 23.29 31.95
CA ALA A 5 3.36 22.19 31.36
C ALA A 5 2.49 21.44 30.35
N ASP A 6 1.85 22.20 29.46
CA ASP A 6 1.64 21.93 28.03
C ASP A 6 2.16 20.52 27.65
N GLU A 7 1.40 19.42 27.63
CA GLU A 7 0.13 19.13 26.93
C GLU A 7 0.08 19.51 25.44
N GLU A 8 1.10 20.18 24.90
CA GLU A 8 1.25 20.40 23.47
C GLU A 8 2.51 19.71 22.97
N SER A 9 2.42 18.42 22.66
CA SER A 9 3.30 17.83 21.65
C SER A 9 2.68 18.14 20.29
N PRO A 10 3.02 19.27 19.63
CA PRO A 10 2.31 19.71 18.45
C PRO A 10 2.86 18.89 17.28
N SER A 11 2.11 17.85 16.93
CA SER A 11 1.56 17.79 15.59
C SER A 11 2.54 17.60 14.42
N TRP A 12 3.66 16.90 14.58
CA TRP A 12 4.45 16.47 13.40
C TRP A 12 3.58 15.70 12.38
N LEU A 13 2.58 14.95 12.89
CA LEU A 13 1.53 14.32 12.09
C LEU A 13 0.59 15.33 11.40
N ALA A 14 0.34 16.50 11.99
CA ALA A 14 -0.43 17.57 11.35
C ALA A 14 0.39 18.34 10.31
N VAL A 15 1.70 18.52 10.54
CA VAL A 15 2.63 19.10 9.55
C VAL A 15 2.78 18.19 8.33
N VAL A 16 2.85 16.86 8.55
CA VAL A 16 2.84 15.86 7.46
C VAL A 16 1.48 15.83 6.76
N ARG A 17 0.36 16.06 7.47
CA ARG A 17 -0.99 16.10 6.87
C ARG A 17 -1.37 17.43 6.21
N ALA A 18 -0.74 18.55 6.59
CA ALA A 18 -1.03 19.89 6.04
C ALA A 18 -0.27 20.17 4.73
N ASN A 19 0.81 19.43 4.48
CA ASN A 19 1.60 19.52 3.26
C ASN A 19 1.40 18.27 2.41
N ASP A 20 0.59 18.39 1.35
CA ASP A 20 0.32 17.32 0.38
C ASP A 20 1.60 16.60 -0.09
N ARG A 21 2.72 17.34 -0.22
CA ARG A 21 4.01 16.78 -0.65
C ARG A 21 4.58 15.73 0.31
N TYR A 22 4.52 15.94 1.62
CA TYR A 22 5.07 14.96 2.58
C TYR A 22 4.20 13.70 2.65
N HIS A 23 2.88 13.85 2.51
CA HIS A 23 1.96 12.72 2.40
C HIS A 23 2.26 11.89 1.14
N TRP A 24 2.48 12.55 0.00
CA TRP A 24 2.86 11.88 -1.25
C TRP A 24 4.21 11.16 -1.17
N ILE A 25 5.23 11.79 -0.58
CA ILE A 25 6.56 11.16 -0.41
C ILE A 25 6.43 9.92 0.48
N ALA A 26 5.71 10.02 1.58
CA ALA A 26 5.48 8.89 2.49
C ALA A 26 4.73 7.76 1.76
N LEU A 27 3.70 8.08 0.97
CA LEU A 27 2.94 7.09 0.20
C LEU A 27 3.79 6.40 -0.86
N VAL A 28 4.58 7.16 -1.63
CA VAL A 28 5.50 6.60 -2.62
C VAL A 28 6.54 5.70 -1.95
N SER A 29 7.10 6.13 -0.82
CA SER A 29 8.08 5.32 -0.07
C SER A 29 7.48 4.02 0.46
N ALA A 30 6.23 4.06 0.94
CA ALA A 30 5.48 2.89 1.38
C ALA A 30 5.22 1.92 0.21
N CYS A 31 4.85 2.44 -0.96
CA CYS A 31 4.67 1.64 -2.17
C CYS A 31 5.97 0.97 -2.60
N ILE A 32 7.09 1.70 -2.63
CA ILE A 32 8.40 1.15 -3.00
C ILE A 32 8.80 0.06 -2.01
N LEU A 33 8.70 0.32 -0.70
CA LEU A 33 9.06 -0.65 0.33
C LEU A 33 8.19 -1.91 0.24
N GLY A 34 6.87 -1.73 0.13
CA GLY A 34 5.93 -2.85 -0.05
C GLY A 34 6.23 -3.68 -1.29
N LEU A 35 6.57 -3.02 -2.41
CA LEU A 35 6.91 -3.69 -3.66
C LEU A 35 8.23 -4.49 -3.54
N VAL A 36 9.25 -3.92 -2.90
CA VAL A 36 10.52 -4.61 -2.62
C VAL A 36 10.31 -5.82 -1.72
N LEU A 37 9.50 -5.71 -0.67
CA LEU A 37 9.20 -6.86 0.18
C LEU A 37 8.40 -7.93 -0.57
N ALA A 38 7.49 -7.51 -1.45
CA ALA A 38 6.67 -8.43 -2.25
C ALA A 38 7.49 -9.27 -3.24
N THR A 39 8.68 -8.81 -3.68
CA THR A 39 9.58 -9.63 -4.51
C THR A 39 10.25 -10.75 -3.71
N ILE A 40 10.46 -10.56 -2.41
CA ILE A 40 11.07 -11.55 -1.51
C ILE A 40 10.02 -12.55 -1.02
N HIS A 41 8.86 -12.04 -0.58
CA HIS A 41 7.80 -12.86 0.01
C HIS A 41 6.45 -12.18 -0.16
N TRP A 42 5.41 -12.97 -0.45
CA TRP A 42 4.00 -12.57 -0.52
C TRP A 42 3.47 -11.81 0.72
N VAL A 43 4.11 -11.93 1.89
CA VAL A 43 3.80 -11.12 3.09
C VAL A 43 4.07 -9.63 2.86
N GLY A 44 4.98 -9.29 1.94
CA GLY A 44 5.23 -7.91 1.52
C GLY A 44 4.01 -7.21 0.94
N LEU A 45 3.05 -7.95 0.37
CA LEU A 45 1.79 -7.38 -0.12
C LEU A 45 0.89 -6.91 1.02
N VAL A 46 0.83 -7.70 2.10
CA VAL A 46 0.08 -7.34 3.32
C VAL A 46 0.73 -6.13 3.99
N LEU A 47 2.07 -6.15 4.13
CA LEU A 47 2.81 -5.04 4.72
C LEU A 47 2.71 -3.77 3.87
N GLY A 48 2.81 -3.88 2.55
CA GLY A 48 2.61 -2.76 1.62
C GLY A 48 1.20 -2.18 1.73
N GLY A 49 0.18 -3.03 1.71
CA GLY A 49 -1.21 -2.63 1.93
C GLY A 49 -1.42 -1.93 3.28
N ALA A 50 -0.78 -2.43 4.35
CA ALA A 50 -0.82 -1.84 5.68
C ALA A 50 -0.11 -0.49 5.72
N PHE A 51 1.08 -0.34 5.14
CA PHE A 51 1.81 0.93 5.10
C PHE A 51 0.98 1.99 4.40
N VAL A 52 0.48 1.71 3.20
CA VAL A 52 -0.31 2.67 2.44
C VAL A 52 -1.66 2.95 3.14
N GLY A 53 -2.30 1.93 3.76
CA GLY A 53 -3.54 2.08 4.51
C GLY A 53 -3.41 2.91 5.80
N VAL A 54 -2.29 2.79 6.53
CA VAL A 54 -2.00 3.56 7.74
C VAL A 54 -1.82 5.05 7.44
N LEU A 55 -1.43 5.42 6.22
CA LEU A 55 -1.34 6.84 5.82
C LEU A 55 -2.73 7.47 5.61
N ALA A 56 -3.75 6.69 5.28
CA ALA A 56 -5.08 7.20 4.94
C ALA A 56 -5.86 7.72 6.15
N THR A 57 -6.63 8.80 6.00
CA THR A 57 -7.39 9.41 7.12
C THR A 57 -8.67 8.66 7.51
N THR A 58 -9.23 7.87 6.60
CA THR A 58 -10.49 7.14 6.80
C THR A 58 -10.37 5.71 6.27
N LEU A 59 -11.20 4.79 6.77
CA LEU A 59 -11.22 3.40 6.31
C LEU A 59 -11.50 3.29 4.80
N LYS A 60 -12.42 4.09 4.27
CA LYS A 60 -12.67 4.14 2.81
C LYS A 60 -11.43 4.55 2.02
N ARG A 61 -10.68 5.54 2.50
CA ARG A 61 -9.42 5.96 1.86
C ARG A 61 -8.32 4.90 2.01
N ALA A 62 -8.28 4.18 3.13
CA ALA A 62 -7.35 3.08 3.35
C ALA A 62 -7.59 1.92 2.38
N LEU A 63 -8.85 1.52 2.18
CA LEU A 63 -9.20 0.52 1.17
C LEU A 63 -8.85 1.00 -0.24
N LEU A 64 -9.12 2.26 -0.56
CA LEU A 64 -8.80 2.83 -1.88
C LEU A 64 -7.29 2.84 -2.13
N SER A 65 -6.51 3.15 -1.10
CA SER A 65 -5.05 3.20 -1.20
C SER A 65 -4.43 1.80 -1.23
N GLY A 66 -4.99 0.83 -0.49
CA GLY A 66 -4.65 -0.59 -0.60
C GLY A 66 -4.99 -1.18 -1.97
N ALA A 67 -6.15 -0.85 -2.52
CA ALA A 67 -6.53 -1.23 -3.88
C ALA A 67 -5.58 -0.62 -4.92
N GLY A 68 -5.25 0.66 -4.78
CA GLY A 68 -4.28 1.35 -5.64
C GLY A 68 -2.90 0.69 -5.60
N PHE A 69 -2.43 0.30 -4.42
CA PHE A 69 -1.18 -0.44 -4.27
C PHE A 69 -1.25 -1.83 -4.94
N GLY A 70 -2.34 -2.58 -4.73
CA GLY A 70 -2.53 -3.87 -5.39
C GLY A 70 -2.55 -3.76 -6.92
N ILE A 71 -3.21 -2.73 -7.47
CA ILE A 71 -3.20 -2.43 -8.92
C ILE A 71 -1.78 -2.11 -9.38
N LEU A 72 -1.03 -1.29 -8.64
CA LEU A 72 0.35 -0.96 -8.95
C LEU A 72 1.22 -2.23 -9.05
N VAL A 73 1.09 -3.14 -8.08
CA VAL A 73 1.79 -4.43 -8.10
C VAL A 73 1.45 -5.23 -9.35
N VAL A 74 0.17 -5.34 -9.71
CA VAL A 74 -0.28 -6.07 -10.91
C VAL A 74 0.29 -5.45 -12.18
N VAL A 75 0.28 -4.12 -12.30
CA VAL A 75 0.84 -3.41 -13.46
C VAL A 75 2.35 -3.63 -13.57
N VAL A 76 3.09 -3.53 -12.47
CA VAL A 76 4.53 -3.79 -12.45
C VAL A 76 4.82 -5.23 -12.86
N TRP A 77 4.09 -6.20 -12.30
CA TRP A 77 4.25 -7.61 -12.62
C TRP A 77 3.94 -7.92 -14.09
N ALA A 78 2.81 -7.43 -14.61
CA ALA A 78 2.44 -7.59 -16.02
C ALA A 78 3.47 -6.94 -16.96
N GLY A 79 4.00 -5.76 -16.59
CA GLY A 79 5.07 -5.09 -17.31
C GLY A 79 6.36 -5.91 -17.34
N LEU A 80 6.74 -6.52 -16.22
CA LEU A 80 7.90 -7.42 -16.14
C LEU A 80 7.71 -8.67 -17.01
N LEU A 81 6.53 -9.31 -16.97
CA LEU A 81 6.22 -10.43 -17.86
C LEU A 81 6.30 -10.05 -19.33
N ARG A 82 5.83 -8.85 -19.68
CA ARG A 82 5.90 -8.35 -21.06
C ARG A 82 7.36 -8.11 -21.47
N PHE A 83 8.17 -7.57 -20.56
CA PHE A 83 9.59 -7.29 -20.79
C PHE A 83 10.41 -8.58 -20.99
N VAL A 84 10.11 -9.62 -20.23
CA VAL A 84 10.79 -10.93 -20.35
C VAL A 84 10.19 -11.80 -21.47
N GLY A 85 9.07 -11.37 -22.06
CA GLY A 85 8.41 -12.07 -23.18
C GLY A 85 7.46 -13.19 -22.76
N SER A 86 7.29 -13.45 -21.46
CA SER A 86 6.46 -14.54 -20.91
C SER A 86 4.99 -14.16 -20.70
N PHE A 87 4.59 -12.93 -21.02
CA PHE A 87 3.21 -12.47 -20.82
C PHE A 87 2.17 -13.36 -21.54
N GLY A 88 2.46 -13.75 -22.79
CA GLY A 88 1.57 -14.62 -23.57
C GLY A 88 1.39 -15.98 -22.89
N ASP A 89 2.49 -16.60 -22.47
CA ASP A 89 2.50 -17.92 -21.81
C ASP A 89 1.68 -17.91 -20.52
N VAL A 90 1.86 -16.87 -19.70
CA VAL A 90 1.10 -16.72 -18.45
C VAL A 90 -0.38 -16.52 -18.73
N THR A 91 -0.76 -15.67 -19.70
CA THR A 91 -2.18 -15.46 -20.03
C THR A 91 -2.84 -16.67 -20.66
N ALA A 92 -2.08 -17.53 -21.35
CA ALA A 92 -2.58 -18.78 -21.91
C ALA A 92 -3.01 -19.79 -20.82
N MET A 93 -2.57 -19.60 -19.56
CA MET A 93 -2.99 -20.40 -18.41
C MET A 93 -4.43 -20.06 -17.93
N ASN A 94 -5.12 -19.11 -18.59
CA ASN A 94 -6.51 -18.74 -18.37
C ASN A 94 -6.83 -18.41 -16.90
N GLU A 95 -7.67 -19.20 -16.21
CA GLU A 95 -8.07 -18.94 -14.82
C GLU A 95 -6.89 -18.92 -13.84
N ILE A 96 -5.86 -19.73 -14.09
CA ILE A 96 -4.66 -19.76 -13.24
C ILE A 96 -3.89 -18.44 -13.32
N ALA A 97 -3.95 -17.75 -14.47
CA ALA A 97 -3.32 -16.44 -14.67
C ALA A 97 -3.96 -15.34 -13.80
N LEU A 98 -5.18 -15.57 -13.30
CA LEU A 98 -5.88 -14.63 -12.42
C LEU A 98 -5.50 -14.78 -10.95
N LEU A 99 -4.92 -15.91 -10.54
CA LEU A 99 -4.51 -16.14 -9.15
C LEU A 99 -3.53 -15.08 -8.62
N PRO A 100 -2.44 -14.72 -9.33
CA PRO A 100 -1.53 -13.67 -8.88
C PRO A 100 -2.22 -12.32 -8.73
N VAL A 101 -3.17 -12.01 -9.61
CA VAL A 101 -3.97 -10.77 -9.58
C VAL A 101 -4.86 -10.76 -8.33
N GLY A 102 -5.58 -11.84 -8.08
CA GLY A 102 -6.43 -12.00 -6.90
C GLY A 102 -5.64 -11.93 -5.60
N ILE A 103 -4.46 -12.56 -5.55
CA ILE A 103 -3.56 -12.53 -4.39
C ILE A 103 -3.03 -11.10 -4.16
N ALA A 104 -2.55 -10.43 -5.21
CA ALA A 104 -2.03 -9.06 -5.10
C ALA A 104 -3.08 -8.10 -4.56
N LEU A 105 -4.30 -8.14 -5.11
CA LEU A 105 -5.40 -7.29 -4.67
C LEU A 105 -5.91 -7.68 -3.28
N GLY A 106 -6.13 -8.97 -3.04
CA GLY A 106 -6.69 -9.48 -1.79
C GLY A 106 -5.77 -9.24 -0.60
N LEU A 107 -4.47 -9.53 -0.73
CA LEU A 107 -3.50 -9.30 0.34
C LEU A 107 -3.25 -7.81 0.60
N ALA A 108 -3.21 -6.98 -0.45
CA ALA A 108 -3.07 -5.53 -0.29
C ALA A 108 -4.31 -4.91 0.40
N LEU A 109 -5.51 -5.35 0.03
CA LEU A 109 -6.75 -4.95 0.69
C LEU A 109 -6.77 -5.41 2.15
N LEU A 110 -6.42 -6.67 2.41
CA LEU A 110 -6.33 -7.22 3.77
C LEU A 110 -5.32 -6.44 4.61
N GLY A 111 -4.16 -6.10 4.05
CA GLY A 111 -3.18 -5.23 4.71
C GLY A 111 -3.76 -3.88 5.08
N SER A 112 -4.55 -3.27 4.18
CA SER A 112 -5.11 -1.94 4.41
C SER A 112 -6.14 -1.88 5.55
N THR A 113 -6.78 -3.00 5.90
CA THR A 113 -7.75 -3.03 7.02
C THR A 113 -7.11 -2.91 8.39
N LEU A 114 -5.78 -3.11 8.52
CA LEU A 114 -5.03 -2.85 9.76
C LEU A 114 -5.27 -1.43 10.29
N ARG A 115 -5.53 -0.46 9.41
CA ARG A 115 -5.93 0.90 9.81
C ARG A 115 -7.19 0.90 10.68
N GLY A 116 -8.18 0.07 10.35
CA GLY A 116 -9.42 -0.05 11.11
C GLY A 116 -9.25 -0.73 12.47
N ALA A 117 -8.18 -1.51 12.66
CA ALA A 117 -7.80 -2.06 13.96
C ALA A 117 -7.01 -1.07 14.83
N LEU A 118 -6.43 -0.02 14.22
CA LEU A 118 -5.60 1.00 14.88
C LEU A 118 -6.34 2.34 15.10
N ALA A 119 -7.63 2.42 14.74
CA ALA A 119 -8.48 3.62 14.82
C ALA A 119 -9.54 3.46 15.91
#